data_AF-F8ANU3-F1
#
_entry.id   AF-F8ANU3-F1
#
_cell.length_a   1.000
_cell.length_b   1.000
_cell.length_c   1.000
_cell.angle_alpha   90.00
_cell.angle_beta   90.00
_cell.angle_gamma   90.00
#
_symmetry.space_group_name_H-M   'P 1'
#
loop_
_entity.id
_entity.type
_entity.pdbx_description
1 polymer ?
#
loop_
_entity_poly.entity_id
_entity_poly.type
_entity_poly.pdbx_seq_one_letter_code
_entity_poly.pdbx_strand_id
1 'polypeptide(L)' 'MTERKGKMALDIIRTVSKYFLDILDIKDYGDKLIIEIKRGRDGFTR' A
#
# COMPACT_ATOMS: atom_id res chain seq x y z
N MET A 1 11.97 21.94 -2.35
CA MET A 1 11.50 21.22 -3.58
C MET A 1 11.33 19.72 -3.36
N THR A 2 12.21 19.07 -2.61
CA THR A 2 12.22 17.61 -2.38
C THR A 2 10.98 17.09 -1.64
N GLU A 3 10.53 17.79 -0.59
CA GLU A 3 9.32 17.43 0.18
C GLU A 3 8.06 17.40 -0.67
N ARG A 4 7.93 18.35 -1.60
CA ARG A 4 6.78 18.44 -2.52
C ARG A 4 6.72 17.24 -3.47
N LYS A 5 7.89 16.74 -3.92
CA LYS A 5 7.99 15.52 -4.73
C LYS A 5 7.67 14.26 -3.92
N GLY A 6 8.13 14.21 -2.67
CA GLY A 6 7.82 13.11 -1.75
C GLY A 6 6.32 12.96 -1.48
N LYS A 7 5.64 14.08 -1.18
CA LYS A 7 4.19 14.10 -0.99
C LYS A 7 3.42 13.62 -2.23
N MET A 8 3.85 14.09 -3.41
CA MET A 8 3.23 13.67 -4.67
C MET A 8 3.41 12.17 -4.94
N ALA A 9 4.59 11.61 -4.66
CA ALA A 9 4.82 10.17 -4.78
C ALA A 9 3.93 9.37 -3.82
N LEU A 10 3.79 9.83 -2.57
CA LEU A 10 2.92 9.19 -1.58
C LEU A 10 1.45 9.20 -2.04
N ASP A 11 0.97 10.30 -2.60
CA ASP A 11 -0.40 10.41 -3.11
C ASP A 11 -0.66 9.50 -4.32
N ILE A 12 0.32 9.33 -5.21
CA ILE A 12 0.23 8.39 -6.33
C ILE A 12 0.13 6.96 -5.80
N ILE A 13 1.03 6.55 -4.90
CA ILE A 13 1.03 5.20 -4.33
C ILE A 13 -0.30 4.96 -3.61
N ARG A 14 -0.75 5.90 -2.77
CA ARG A 14 -2.04 5.85 -2.08
C ARG A 14 -3.22 5.66 -3.04
N THR A 15 -3.18 6.28 -4.23
CA THR A 15 -4.23 6.14 -5.23
C THR A 15 -4.19 4.78 -5.92
N VAL A 16 -3.01 4.31 -6.30
CA VAL A 16 -2.84 3.02 -7.00
C VAL A 16 -3.16 1.84 -6.07
N SER A 17 -2.71 1.87 -4.81
CA SER A 17 -2.89 0.76 -3.88
C SER A 17 -4.35 0.48 -3.55
N LYS A 18 -5.25 1.48 -3.65
CA LYS A 18 -6.70 1.30 -3.47
C LYS A 18 -7.34 0.33 -4.48
N TYR A 19 -6.71 0.11 -5.64
CA TYR A 19 -7.22 -0.84 -6.64
C TYR A 19 -6.90 -2.30 -6.32
N PHE A 20 -6.03 -2.56 -5.34
CA PHE A 20 -5.55 -3.89 -4.98
C PHE A 20 -5.91 -4.26 -3.53
N LEU A 21 -7.02 -3.72 -3.00
CA LEU A 21 -7.44 -3.95 -1.61
C LEU A 21 -7.83 -5.41 -1.33
N ASP A 22 -8.07 -6.22 -2.35
CA ASP A 22 -8.28 -7.65 -2.28
C ASP A 22 -6.98 -8.41 -1.92
N ILE A 23 -5.82 -7.92 -2.37
CA ILE A 23 -4.51 -8.56 -2.20
C ILE A 23 -3.62 -7.81 -1.20
N LEU A 24 -3.84 -6.52 -0.98
CA LEU A 24 -3.04 -5.67 -0.11
C LEU A 24 -3.79 -5.33 1.19
N ASP A 25 -3.08 -5.35 2.30
CA ASP A 25 -3.46 -4.67 3.54
C ASP A 25 -2.72 -3.32 3.59
N ILE A 26 -3.48 -2.24 3.76
CA ILE A 26 -2.96 -0.88 3.64
C ILE A 26 -3.27 -0.13 4.93
N LYS A 27 -2.22 0.36 5.59
CA LYS A 27 -2.30 1.21 6.78
C LYS A 27 -1.76 2.59 6.45
N ASP A 28 -2.65 3.58 6.48
CA ASP A 28 -2.35 4.98 6.16
C ASP A 28 -2.24 5.81 7.45
N TYR A 29 -1.09 6.44 7.67
CA TYR A 29 -0.80 7.31 8.81
C TYR A 29 -0.75 8.80 8.43
N GLY A 30 -1.12 9.14 7.19
CA GLY A 30 -1.12 10.51 6.67
C GLY A 30 0.19 10.88 5.98
N ASP A 31 1.31 10.82 6.70
CA ASP A 31 2.67 11.08 6.21
C ASP A 31 3.41 9.81 5.75
N LYS A 32 2.90 8.65 6.15
CA LYS A 32 3.44 7.33 5.82
C LYS A 32 2.33 6.38 5.39
N LEU A 33 2.68 5.52 4.43
CA LEU A 33 1.84 4.41 3.99
C LEU A 33 2.60 3.10 4.23
N ILE A 34 1.97 2.17 4.95
CA ILE A 34 2.45 0.78 5.10
C ILE A 34 1.58 -0.11 4.24
N ILE A 35 2.20 -0.85 3.32
CA ILE A 35 1.54 -1.77 2.41
C ILE A 35 2.09 -3.16 2.69
N GLU A 36 1.21 -4.08 3.09
CA GLU A 36 1.53 -5.49 3.31
C GLU A 36 0.75 -6.31 2.28
N ILE A 37 1.42 -7.30 1.65
CA ILE A 37 0.69 -8.27 0.82
C ILE A 37 -0.05 -9.19 1.78
N LYS A 38 -1.37 -9.28 1.64
CA LYS A 38 -2.17 -10.27 2.37
C LYS A 38 -1.58 -11.63 2.01
N ARG A 39 -1.04 -12.33 3.02
CA ARG A 39 -0.76 -13.74 2.85
C ARG A 39 -2.09 -14.39 2.52
N GLY A 40 -2.26 -14.77 1.25
CA GLY A 40 -3.29 -15.72 0.91
C GLY A 40 -3.18 -16.87 1.90
N ARG A 41 -4.31 -17.43 2.30
CA ARG A 41 -4.32 -18.86 2.60
C ARG A 41 -3.96 -19.58 1.30
N ASP A 42 -2.71 -19.44 0.84
CA ASP A 42 -2.12 -20.39 -0.06
C ASP A 42 -2.03 -21.65 0.79
N GLY A 43 -3.07 -22.47 0.64
CA GLY A 43 -3.22 -23.76 1.28
C GLY A 43 -2.17 -24.71 0.74
N PHE A 44 -0.89 -24.43 0.99
CA PHE A 44 0.13 -25.45 1.11
C PHE A 44 -0.10 -26.18 2.43
N THR A 45 -1.19 -26.94 2.47
CA THR A 45 -1.43 -27.95 3.49
C THR A 45 -2.03 -29.17 2.80
N ARG A 46 -1.20 -29.89 2.05
CA ARG A 46 -0.94 -31.33 2.25
C ARG A 46 0.18 -31.81 1.34
#